data_AF-A0A1H7IAR7-F1
#
_entry.id   AF-A0A1H7IAR7-F1
#
_cell.length_a   1.000
_cell.length_b   1.000
_cell.length_c   1.000
_cell.angle_alpha   90.00
_cell.angle_beta   90.00
_cell.angle_gamma   90.00
#
_symmetry.space_group_name_H-M   'P 1'
#
loop_
_entity.id
_entity.type
_entity.pdbx_description
1 polymer ?
#
loop_
_entity_poly.entity_id
_entity_poly.type
_entity_poly.pdbx_seq_one_letter_code
_entity_poly.pdbx_strand_id
1 'polypeptide(L)'
;MADVTEEVGSTTEEDPKAAKKAEKEAKKAEKQAKKDAKNNGEEGADDEESLGIGGKLIMGFVVLLIILIWLVIFAFLVKMDVGGFGSTVLFPVLKDVPYVNRILPGIEEYIPAEEDEYAAYTTVEEAVDRIKELEVEIEALKETGTQNSDYIAELEAASAELAEYKANEAAFEETKEKFYEEVVFSDNAPDINEYKTYYESIEPENAEAIYKQVVSQIQTDEEIEDYVKAYSSMKAKDAAAIFDTMTDDFDLVCEILSAMDASTRADILAAMSEENAAIITKMMEP
;
A
#
# COMPACT_ATOMS: atom_id res chain seq x y z
N MET A 1 -0.85 16.07 -64.20
CA MET A 1 -1.96 15.55 -65.03
C MET A 1 -1.60 14.12 -65.38
N ALA A 2 -2.55 13.19 -65.22
CA ALA A 2 -2.52 11.75 -65.57
C ALA A 2 -2.23 11.53 -67.09
N ASP A 3 -2.01 10.37 -67.73
CA ASP A 3 -2.19 8.91 -67.56
C ASP A 3 -1.49 8.30 -68.84
N VAL A 4 -0.64 7.25 -68.85
CA VAL A 4 -0.89 5.78 -69.10
C VAL A 4 -0.79 5.25 -70.57
N THR A 5 -0.07 4.09 -70.71
CA THR A 5 -0.06 2.92 -71.69
C THR A 5 0.26 3.05 -73.21
N GLU A 6 0.70 2.05 -74.02
CA GLU A 6 0.97 0.58 -73.96
C GLU A 6 1.77 0.05 -75.22
N GLU A 7 2.54 -1.04 -75.02
CA GLU A 7 2.96 -2.28 -75.77
C GLU A 7 2.90 -2.64 -77.31
N VAL A 8 3.70 -3.72 -77.62
CA VAL A 8 3.67 -4.82 -78.67
C VAL A 8 4.49 -4.61 -79.99
N GLY A 9 5.25 -5.52 -80.64
CA GLY A 9 5.68 -6.94 -80.51
C GLY A 9 6.10 -7.59 -81.88
N SER A 10 6.69 -8.82 -81.87
CA SER A 10 6.74 -9.90 -82.94
C SER A 10 8.03 -10.25 -83.75
N THR A 11 8.18 -11.56 -84.06
CA THR A 11 9.31 -12.45 -84.46
C THR A 11 9.23 -13.08 -85.89
N THR A 12 10.30 -13.73 -86.44
CA THR A 12 10.27 -14.91 -87.39
C THR A 12 11.64 -15.67 -87.57
N GLU A 13 11.63 -16.98 -87.94
CA GLU A 13 12.69 -18.05 -87.97
C GLU A 13 13.36 -18.40 -89.36
N GLU A 14 14.49 -19.17 -89.39
CA GLU A 14 15.05 -19.95 -90.55
C GLU A 14 15.77 -21.31 -90.19
N ASP A 15 15.97 -22.22 -91.18
CA ASP A 15 15.99 -23.72 -91.21
C ASP A 15 17.31 -24.51 -90.86
N PRO A 16 17.27 -25.74 -90.27
CA PRO A 16 18.37 -26.40 -89.54
C PRO A 16 19.29 -27.40 -90.29
N LYS A 17 19.07 -27.70 -91.57
CA LYS A 17 19.82 -28.79 -92.26
C LYS A 17 21.22 -28.41 -92.77
N ALA A 18 21.45 -27.13 -93.11
CA ALA A 18 22.77 -26.64 -93.54
C ALA A 18 23.78 -26.57 -92.38
N ALA A 19 23.29 -26.21 -91.19
CA ALA A 19 24.11 -26.11 -89.97
C ALA A 19 24.77 -27.45 -89.58
N LYS A 20 24.06 -28.57 -89.73
CA LYS A 20 24.57 -29.89 -89.32
C LYS A 20 25.73 -30.42 -90.16
N LYS A 21 25.87 -30.00 -91.43
CA LYS A 21 26.98 -30.45 -92.29
C LYS A 21 28.24 -29.64 -92.00
N ALA A 22 28.10 -28.34 -91.80
CA ALA A 22 29.19 -27.45 -91.39
C ALA A 22 29.78 -27.83 -90.02
N GLU A 23 28.93 -28.18 -89.04
CA GLU A 23 29.37 -28.59 -87.71
C GLU A 23 30.22 -29.89 -87.73
N LYS A 24 29.90 -30.82 -88.64
CA LYS A 24 30.59 -32.12 -88.73
C LYS A 24 31.96 -32.02 -89.41
N GLU A 25 32.14 -31.09 -90.32
CA GLU A 25 33.44 -30.78 -90.93
C GLU A 25 34.32 -29.95 -89.99
N ALA A 26 33.73 -28.97 -89.28
CA ALA A 26 34.42 -28.21 -88.23
C ALA A 26 34.94 -29.13 -87.10
N LYS A 27 34.13 -30.08 -86.62
CA LYS A 27 34.55 -31.05 -85.58
C LYS A 27 35.65 -32.01 -86.05
N LYS A 28 35.75 -32.30 -87.35
CA LYS A 28 36.85 -33.12 -87.89
C LYS A 28 38.15 -32.32 -88.01
N ALA A 29 38.06 -31.06 -88.44
CA ALA A 29 39.22 -30.15 -88.48
C ALA A 29 39.76 -29.86 -87.06
N GLU A 30 38.88 -29.64 -86.08
CA GLU A 30 39.27 -29.41 -84.68
C GLU A 30 39.97 -30.63 -84.06
N LYS A 31 39.48 -31.85 -84.36
CA LYS A 31 40.12 -33.09 -83.89
C LYS A 31 41.47 -33.36 -84.54
N GLN A 32 41.66 -32.97 -85.80
CA GLN A 32 42.93 -33.09 -86.49
C GLN A 32 43.94 -32.10 -85.90
N ALA A 33 43.54 -30.83 -85.72
CA ALA A 33 44.35 -29.78 -85.11
C ALA A 33 44.74 -30.11 -83.66
N LYS A 34 43.83 -30.68 -82.85
CA LYS A 34 44.13 -31.14 -81.48
C LYS A 34 45.08 -32.33 -81.43
N LYS A 35 45.09 -33.20 -82.45
CA LYS A 35 46.07 -34.31 -82.54
C LYS A 35 47.45 -33.82 -82.96
N ASP A 36 47.51 -32.88 -83.89
CA ASP A 36 48.77 -32.31 -84.37
C ASP A 36 49.42 -31.41 -83.31
N ALA A 37 48.62 -30.67 -82.53
CA ALA A 37 49.09 -29.89 -81.37
C ALA A 37 49.60 -30.76 -80.21
N LYS A 38 49.01 -31.96 -80.00
CA LYS A 38 49.44 -32.90 -78.96
C LYS A 38 50.77 -33.59 -79.28
N ASN A 39 51.11 -33.75 -80.57
CA ASN A 39 52.36 -34.39 -80.99
C ASN A 39 53.58 -33.46 -80.98
N ASN A 40 53.37 -32.13 -80.95
CA ASN A 40 54.43 -31.15 -81.13
C ASN A 40 54.88 -30.42 -79.85
N GLY A 41 54.59 -30.98 -78.67
CA GLY A 41 55.36 -30.76 -77.43
C GLY A 41 55.75 -29.31 -77.11
N GLU A 42 54.78 -28.40 -77.00
CA GLU A 42 54.98 -27.08 -76.41
C GLU A 42 54.08 -26.95 -75.17
N GLU A 43 54.71 -26.82 -74.01
CA GLU A 43 54.10 -26.58 -72.70
C GLU A 43 53.60 -25.13 -72.62
N GLY A 44 52.34 -24.94 -72.20
CA GLY A 44 51.87 -23.64 -71.76
C GLY A 44 50.35 -23.48 -71.77
N ALA A 45 49.78 -23.37 -70.57
CA ALA A 45 48.42 -23.00 -70.20
C ALA A 45 47.39 -24.14 -70.05
N ASP A 46 46.76 -24.12 -68.87
CA ASP A 46 45.62 -24.92 -68.39
C ASP A 46 45.89 -26.37 -67.97
N ASP A 47 46.62 -26.53 -66.87
CA ASP A 47 46.58 -27.76 -66.07
C ASP A 47 45.45 -27.73 -65.02
N GLU A 48 44.26 -27.26 -65.40
CA GLU A 48 43.03 -27.45 -64.61
C GLU A 48 42.21 -28.68 -65.04
N GLU A 49 42.59 -29.35 -66.14
CA GLU A 49 41.90 -30.55 -66.62
C GLU A 49 42.70 -31.87 -66.52
N SER A 50 43.89 -31.87 -65.88
CA SER A 50 44.68 -33.11 -65.68
C SER A 50 44.94 -33.52 -64.22
N LEU A 51 44.53 -32.75 -63.22
CA LEU A 51 44.46 -33.26 -61.85
C LEU A 51 43.21 -34.14 -61.71
N GLY A 52 43.37 -35.42 -62.06
CA GLY A 52 42.40 -36.47 -61.74
C GLY A 52 41.96 -36.42 -60.27
N ILE A 53 40.89 -37.12 -59.92
CA ILE A 53 40.20 -37.04 -58.61
C ILE A 53 41.16 -37.04 -57.40
N GLY A 54 42.34 -37.69 -57.49
CA GLY A 54 43.39 -37.63 -56.47
C GLY A 54 44.10 -36.27 -56.29
N GLY A 55 44.32 -35.50 -57.36
CA GLY A 55 44.97 -34.20 -57.32
C GLY A 55 44.11 -33.11 -56.67
N LYS A 56 42.79 -33.11 -56.91
CA LYS A 56 41.84 -32.23 -56.21
C LYS A 56 41.73 -32.57 -54.72
N LEU A 57 41.86 -33.84 -54.34
CA LEU A 57 41.91 -34.27 -52.93
C LEU A 57 43.22 -33.84 -52.24
N ILE A 58 44.36 -33.96 -52.93
CA ILE A 58 45.66 -33.48 -52.41
C ILE A 58 45.62 -31.95 -52.24
N MET A 59 45.09 -31.22 -53.23
CA MET A 59 44.94 -29.77 -53.12
C MET A 59 44.01 -29.38 -51.97
N GLY A 60 42.89 -30.10 -51.79
CA GLY A 60 42.01 -29.91 -50.64
C GLY A 60 42.70 -30.18 -49.30
N PHE A 61 43.55 -31.19 -49.22
CA PHE A 61 44.35 -31.49 -48.03
C PHE A 61 45.41 -30.42 -47.74
N VAL A 62 46.07 -29.89 -48.78
CA VAL A 62 47.03 -28.78 -48.65
C VAL A 62 46.32 -27.50 -48.18
N VAL A 63 45.15 -27.18 -48.74
CA VAL A 63 44.34 -26.03 -48.30
C VAL A 63 43.89 -26.21 -46.86
N LEU A 64 43.45 -27.41 -46.47
CA LEU A 64 43.08 -27.72 -45.09
C LEU A 64 44.28 -27.56 -44.14
N LEU A 65 45.47 -28.02 -44.52
CA LEU A 65 46.70 -27.83 -43.75
C LEU A 65 47.04 -26.35 -43.56
N ILE A 66 46.89 -25.52 -44.60
CA ILE A 66 47.11 -24.08 -44.50
C ILE A 66 46.11 -23.44 -43.52
N ILE A 67 44.84 -23.84 -43.57
CA ILE A 67 43.81 -23.36 -42.64
C ILE A 67 44.15 -23.77 -41.20
N LEU A 68 44.59 -25.02 -40.98
CA LEU A 68 45.00 -25.48 -39.65
C LEU A 68 46.18 -24.67 -39.09
N ILE A 69 47.20 -24.38 -39.91
CA ILE A 69 48.33 -23.54 -39.51
C ILE A 69 47.85 -22.14 -39.15
N TRP A 70 46.94 -21.56 -39.93
CA TRP A 70 46.33 -20.26 -39.62
C TRP A 70 45.54 -20.27 -38.31
N LEU A 71 44.77 -21.32 -38.05
CA LEU A 71 44.04 -21.49 -36.79
C LEU A 71 44.98 -21.60 -35.59
N VAL A 72 46.12 -22.27 -35.74
CA VAL A 72 47.15 -22.34 -34.69
C VAL A 72 47.75 -20.97 -34.42
N ILE A 73 48.11 -20.21 -35.45
CA ILE A 73 48.62 -18.84 -35.30
C ILE A 73 47.56 -17.94 -34.65
N PHE A 74 46.31 -18.03 -35.11
CA PHE A 74 45.19 -17.26 -34.57
C PHE A 74 44.94 -17.59 -33.10
N ALA A 75 44.94 -18.86 -32.72
CA ALA A 75 44.86 -19.29 -31.32
C ALA A 75 45.99 -18.72 -30.47
N PHE A 76 47.21 -18.67 -31.01
CA PHE A 76 48.36 -18.08 -30.32
C PHE A 76 48.23 -16.56 -30.14
N LEU A 77 47.74 -15.84 -31.15
CA LEU A 77 47.47 -14.40 -31.08
C LEU A 77 46.41 -14.07 -30.03
N VAL A 78 45.35 -14.88 -29.94
CA VAL A 78 44.29 -14.73 -28.93
C VAL A 78 44.84 -15.05 -27.54
N LYS A 79 45.53 -16.18 -27.37
CA LYS A 79 46.01 -16.62 -26.05
C LYS A 79 47.16 -15.77 -25.50
N MET A 80 48.03 -15.23 -26.35
CA MET A 80 49.09 -14.29 -25.94
C MET A 80 48.62 -12.83 -25.87
N ASP A 81 47.35 -12.57 -26.19
CA ASP A 81 46.74 -11.24 -26.22
C ASP A 81 47.56 -10.18 -26.97
N VAL A 82 47.97 -10.50 -28.20
CA VAL A 82 48.84 -9.61 -28.99
C VAL A 82 48.09 -8.31 -29.31
N GLY A 83 48.50 -7.21 -28.68
CA GLY A 83 47.90 -5.88 -28.85
C GLY A 83 46.49 -5.73 -28.26
N GLY A 84 46.08 -6.61 -27.33
CA GLY A 84 44.75 -6.56 -26.69
C GLY A 84 43.61 -7.17 -27.52
N PHE A 85 43.93 -7.89 -28.60
CA PHE A 85 42.92 -8.47 -29.50
C PHE A 85 42.06 -9.56 -28.82
N GLY A 86 42.67 -10.39 -27.97
CA GLY A 86 41.98 -11.46 -27.25
C GLY A 86 41.08 -10.91 -26.16
N SER A 87 41.60 -9.96 -25.37
CA SER A 87 40.91 -9.38 -24.20
C SER A 87 39.90 -8.27 -24.55
N THR A 88 40.17 -7.44 -25.56
CA THR A 88 39.33 -6.26 -25.85
C THR A 88 38.26 -6.52 -26.90
N VAL A 89 38.56 -7.36 -27.91
CA VAL A 89 37.68 -7.56 -29.07
C VAL A 89 36.93 -8.88 -28.99
N LEU A 90 37.64 -9.98 -28.74
CA LEU A 90 37.03 -11.33 -28.77
C LEU A 90 36.38 -11.74 -27.44
N PHE A 91 36.93 -11.30 -26.31
CA PHE A 91 36.41 -11.62 -24.98
C PHE A 91 34.91 -11.30 -24.82
N PRO A 92 34.40 -10.09 -25.11
CA PRO A 92 32.97 -9.79 -24.90
C PRO A 92 32.04 -10.58 -25.82
N VAL A 93 32.54 -11.05 -26.98
CA VAL A 93 31.72 -11.78 -27.98
C VAL A 93 31.72 -13.29 -27.71
N LEU A 94 32.85 -13.84 -27.25
CA LEU A 94 33.04 -15.29 -27.13
C LEU A 94 33.01 -15.82 -25.68
N LYS A 95 32.90 -14.95 -24.67
CA LYS A 95 32.85 -15.37 -23.25
C LYS A 95 31.71 -16.34 -22.92
N ASP A 96 30.56 -16.19 -23.58
CA ASP A 96 29.34 -16.97 -23.31
C ASP A 96 29.24 -18.23 -24.18
N VAL A 97 30.26 -18.54 -24.98
CA VAL A 97 30.29 -19.72 -25.85
C VAL A 97 31.03 -20.87 -25.14
N PRO A 98 30.35 -21.98 -24.80
CA PRO A 98 30.97 -23.09 -24.09
C PRO A 98 32.11 -23.70 -24.92
N TYR A 99 33.17 -24.14 -24.26
CA TYR A 99 34.42 -24.69 -24.81
C TYR A 99 35.32 -23.70 -25.56
N VAL A 100 34.76 -22.73 -26.30
CA VAL A 100 35.53 -21.71 -27.03
C VAL A 100 36.13 -20.68 -26.08
N ASN A 101 35.41 -20.37 -25.00
CA ASN A 101 35.84 -19.43 -23.97
C ASN A 101 37.20 -19.79 -23.33
N ARG A 102 37.60 -21.07 -23.29
CA ARG A 102 38.89 -21.55 -22.75
C ARG A 102 40.13 -21.03 -23.49
N ILE A 103 39.98 -20.58 -24.73
CA ILE A 103 41.10 -20.04 -25.52
C ILE A 103 41.35 -18.56 -25.24
N LEU A 104 40.38 -17.87 -24.62
CA LEU A 104 40.45 -16.45 -24.30
C LEU A 104 41.41 -16.19 -23.14
N PRO A 105 42.21 -15.11 -23.20
CA PRO A 105 43.05 -14.69 -22.09
C PRO A 105 42.19 -14.10 -20.96
N GLY A 106 42.57 -14.34 -19.69
CA GLY A 106 41.90 -13.75 -18.52
C GLY A 106 40.59 -14.42 -18.08
N ILE A 107 40.24 -15.58 -18.65
CA ILE A 107 39.01 -16.27 -18.25
C ILE A 107 39.05 -16.82 -16.82
N GLU A 108 40.24 -17.12 -16.27
CA GLU A 108 40.40 -17.58 -14.89
C GLU A 108 40.02 -16.51 -13.84
N GLU A 109 40.04 -15.22 -14.18
CA GLU A 109 39.55 -14.14 -13.30
C GLU A 109 38.03 -13.99 -13.34
N TYR A 110 37.36 -14.53 -14.37
CA TYR A 110 35.92 -14.38 -14.59
C TYR A 110 35.13 -15.67 -14.43
N ILE A 111 35.81 -16.82 -14.49
CA ILE A 111 35.28 -18.07 -13.95
C ILE A 111 35.35 -17.90 -12.43
N PRO A 112 34.21 -17.80 -11.73
CA PRO A 112 34.22 -17.96 -10.29
C PRO A 112 34.97 -19.25 -10.05
N ALA A 113 36.01 -19.24 -9.21
CA ALA A 113 36.58 -20.48 -8.73
C ALA A 113 35.39 -21.35 -8.33
N GLU A 114 35.20 -22.48 -9.02
CA GLU A 114 34.31 -23.51 -8.53
C GLU A 114 34.98 -24.05 -7.26
N GLU A 115 34.90 -23.27 -6.18
CA GLU A 115 34.61 -23.85 -4.88
C GLU A 115 33.39 -24.72 -5.15
N ASP A 116 33.58 -26.02 -5.01
CA ASP A 116 32.53 -27.01 -5.08
C ASP A 116 31.48 -26.62 -4.03
N GLU A 117 30.53 -25.77 -4.42
CA GLU A 117 29.46 -25.22 -3.59
C GLU A 117 28.56 -26.34 -3.04
N TYR A 118 28.76 -27.58 -3.52
CA TYR A 118 28.09 -28.80 -3.08
C TYR A 118 28.89 -29.64 -2.08
N ALA A 119 30.11 -29.27 -1.72
CA ALA A 119 30.89 -29.91 -0.67
C ALA A 119 30.84 -29.13 0.67
N ALA A 120 29.69 -28.55 1.01
CA ALA A 120 29.52 -27.75 2.23
C ALA A 120 29.74 -28.54 3.53
N TYR A 121 29.73 -29.87 3.48
CA TYR A 121 29.93 -30.74 4.65
C TYR A 121 30.83 -31.90 4.30
N THR A 122 31.83 -32.14 5.13
CA THR A 122 32.84 -33.20 4.94
C THR A 122 32.38 -34.56 5.46
N THR A 123 31.39 -34.57 6.37
CA THR A 123 30.83 -35.77 6.98
C THR A 123 29.31 -35.68 7.15
N VAL A 124 28.63 -36.82 7.25
CA VAL A 124 27.18 -36.90 7.53
C VAL A 124 26.85 -36.32 8.91
N GLU A 125 27.76 -36.45 9.88
CA GLU A 125 27.59 -35.92 11.24
C GLU A 125 27.54 -34.38 11.23
N GLU A 126 28.43 -33.74 10.48
CA GLU A 126 28.47 -32.28 10.31
C GLU A 126 27.17 -31.74 9.69
N ALA A 127 26.64 -32.43 8.68
CA ALA A 127 25.35 -32.08 8.08
C ALA A 127 24.17 -32.24 9.05
N VAL A 128 24.18 -33.30 9.88
CA VAL A 128 23.13 -33.53 10.88
C VAL A 128 23.18 -32.49 11.99
N ASP A 129 24.37 -32.10 12.46
CA ASP A 129 24.50 -31.07 13.49
C ASP A 129 24.08 -29.70 12.97
N ARG A 130 24.38 -29.37 11.71
CA ARG A 130 23.85 -28.15 11.08
C ARG A 130 22.33 -28.17 10.93
N ILE A 131 21.73 -29.31 10.62
CA ILE A 131 20.26 -29.46 10.58
C ILE A 131 19.67 -29.17 11.96
N LYS A 132 20.22 -29.74 13.04
CA LYS A 132 19.74 -29.48 14.40
C LYS A 132 19.87 -28.01 14.80
N GLU A 133 20.98 -27.36 14.42
CA GLU A 133 21.17 -25.93 14.67
C GLU A 133 20.10 -25.10 13.95
N LEU A 134 19.84 -25.40 12.67
CA LEU A 134 18.80 -24.75 11.89
C LEU A 134 17.39 -25.02 12.44
N GLU A 135 17.11 -26.22 12.95
CA GLU A 135 15.83 -26.53 13.62
C GLU A 135 15.62 -25.68 14.88
N VAL A 136 16.67 -25.48 15.68
CA VAL A 136 16.64 -24.60 16.85
C VAL A 136 16.46 -23.14 16.44
N GLU A 137 17.16 -22.68 15.40
CA GLU A 137 17.02 -21.32 14.88
C GLU A 137 15.62 -21.06 14.32
N ILE A 138 15.05 -22.03 13.59
CA ILE A 138 13.67 -21.95 13.08
C ILE A 138 12.66 -21.88 14.23
N GLU A 139 12.82 -22.68 15.28
CA GLU A 139 11.89 -22.63 16.41
C GLU A 139 11.99 -21.29 17.16
N ALA A 140 13.21 -20.77 17.35
CA ALA A 140 13.43 -19.45 17.95
C ALA A 140 12.84 -18.29 17.10
N LEU A 141 12.98 -18.36 15.77
CA LEU A 141 12.40 -17.40 14.84
C LEU A 141 10.87 -17.48 14.83
N LYS A 142 10.31 -18.68 14.95
CA LYS A 142 8.86 -18.90 15.01
C LYS A 142 8.28 -18.39 16.34
N GLU A 143 8.98 -18.59 17.46
CA GLU A 143 8.60 -18.01 18.75
C GLU A 143 8.64 -16.48 18.70
N THR A 144 9.72 -15.90 18.16
CA THR A 144 9.84 -14.45 17.96
C THR A 144 8.76 -13.91 17.03
N GLY A 145 8.43 -14.63 15.95
CA GLY A 145 7.36 -14.27 15.03
C GLY A 145 5.98 -14.28 15.71
N THR A 146 5.73 -15.23 16.60
CA THR A 146 4.50 -15.31 17.39
C THR A 146 4.42 -14.14 18.38
N GLN A 147 5.48 -13.86 19.13
CA GLN A 147 5.54 -12.72 20.06
C GLN A 147 5.34 -11.38 19.35
N ASN A 148 5.94 -11.19 18.16
CA ASN A 148 5.72 -10.00 17.36
C ASN A 148 4.27 -9.89 16.86
N SER A 149 3.64 -11.00 16.48
CA SER A 149 2.23 -11.03 16.09
C SER A 149 1.32 -10.63 17.24
N ASP A 150 1.57 -11.15 18.44
CA ASP A 150 0.79 -10.82 19.64
C ASP A 150 0.96 -9.34 20.01
N TYR A 151 2.19 -8.82 19.93
CA TYR A 151 2.46 -7.40 20.19
C TYR A 151 1.79 -6.47 19.17
N ILE A 152 1.76 -6.85 17.89
CA ILE A 152 1.03 -6.10 16.86
C ILE A 152 -0.47 -6.09 17.17
N ALA A 153 -1.06 -7.23 17.54
CA ALA A 153 -2.47 -7.31 17.90
C ALA A 153 -2.81 -6.44 19.12
N GLU A 154 -1.94 -6.42 20.13
CA GLU A 154 -2.10 -5.53 21.31
C GLU A 154 -2.02 -4.05 20.91
N LEU A 155 -1.08 -3.68 20.04
CA LEU A 155 -0.94 -2.31 19.53
C LEU A 155 -2.15 -1.86 18.71
N GLU A 156 -2.70 -2.75 17.88
CA GLU A 156 -3.91 -2.47 17.10
C GLU A 156 -5.13 -2.29 18.02
N ALA A 157 -5.28 -3.12 19.04
CA ALA A 157 -6.33 -2.99 20.05
C ALA A 157 -6.21 -1.66 20.83
N ALA A 158 -5.01 -1.33 21.32
CA ALA A 158 -4.75 -0.08 22.03
C ALA A 158 -4.99 1.15 21.13
N SER A 159 -4.66 1.05 19.84
CA SER A 159 -4.93 2.13 18.88
C SER A 159 -6.43 2.31 18.63
N ALA A 160 -7.21 1.22 18.58
CA ALA A 160 -8.65 1.27 18.41
C ALA A 160 -9.32 1.90 19.64
N GLU A 161 -8.92 1.46 20.83
CA GLU A 161 -9.37 2.03 22.11
C GLU A 161 -9.03 3.52 22.21
N LEU A 162 -7.81 3.93 21.87
CA LEU A 162 -7.41 5.33 21.86
C LEU A 162 -8.22 6.17 20.87
N ALA A 163 -8.59 5.60 19.72
CA ALA A 163 -9.43 6.28 18.74
C ALA A 163 -10.85 6.50 19.29
N GLU A 164 -11.41 5.53 20.00
CA GLU A 164 -12.70 5.65 20.68
C GLU A 164 -12.65 6.72 21.78
N TYR A 165 -11.62 6.72 22.62
CA TYR A 165 -11.43 7.75 23.63
C TYR A 165 -11.39 9.16 23.04
N LYS A 166 -10.66 9.36 21.94
CA LYS A 166 -10.59 10.65 21.26
C LYS A 166 -11.93 11.08 20.67
N ALA A 167 -12.70 10.15 20.10
CA ALA A 167 -14.04 10.44 19.61
C ALA A 167 -14.99 10.84 20.76
N ASN A 168 -14.92 10.13 21.88
CA ASN A 168 -15.72 10.44 23.06
C ASN A 168 -15.34 11.78 23.69
N GLU A 169 -14.05 12.12 23.75
CA GLU A 169 -13.57 13.42 24.23
C GLU A 169 -14.09 14.56 23.34
N ALA A 170 -14.04 14.40 22.02
CA ALA A 170 -14.58 15.40 21.09
C ALA A 170 -16.09 15.58 21.25
N ALA A 171 -16.84 14.49 21.40
CA ALA A 171 -18.29 14.54 21.64
C ALA A 171 -18.63 15.18 23.00
N PHE A 172 -17.81 14.92 24.02
CA PHE A 172 -17.97 15.52 25.33
C PHE A 172 -17.71 17.03 25.31
N GLU A 173 -16.65 17.49 24.64
CA GLU A 173 -16.38 18.92 24.49
C GLU A 173 -17.50 19.60 23.68
N GLU A 174 -18.03 18.99 22.62
CA GLU A 174 -19.20 19.53 21.89
C GLU A 174 -20.43 19.65 22.81
N THR A 175 -20.69 18.63 23.62
CA THR A 175 -21.81 18.63 24.58
C THR A 175 -21.62 19.71 25.64
N LYS A 176 -20.39 19.90 26.12
CA LYS A 176 -20.02 20.91 27.11
C LYS A 176 -20.13 22.32 26.54
N GLU A 177 -19.73 22.55 25.28
CA GLU A 177 -19.93 23.82 24.59
C GLU A 177 -21.42 24.15 24.45
N LYS A 178 -22.25 23.18 23.99
CA LYS A 178 -23.71 23.36 23.95
C LYS A 178 -24.29 23.68 25.32
N PHE A 179 -23.86 22.97 26.37
CA PHE A 179 -24.30 23.25 27.73
C PHE A 179 -23.93 24.67 28.17
N TYR A 180 -22.71 25.15 27.90
CA TYR A 180 -22.33 26.51 28.25
C TYR A 180 -23.13 27.56 27.47
N GLU A 181 -23.37 27.34 26.18
CA GLU A 181 -24.17 28.23 25.34
C GLU A 181 -25.63 28.30 25.79
N GLU A 182 -26.24 27.15 26.06
CA GLU A 182 -27.67 27.05 26.38
C GLU A 182 -27.97 27.39 27.85
N VAL A 183 -27.09 27.02 28.79
CA VAL A 183 -27.39 27.07 30.24
C VAL A 183 -26.66 28.20 30.97
N VAL A 184 -25.43 28.53 30.58
CA VAL A 184 -24.57 29.48 31.34
C VAL A 184 -24.56 30.88 30.73
N PHE A 185 -24.66 30.99 29.40
CA PHE A 185 -24.51 32.26 28.67
C PHE A 185 -25.77 32.70 27.92
N SER A 186 -26.88 31.97 28.01
CA SER A 186 -28.17 32.51 27.56
C SER A 186 -28.55 33.69 28.48
N ASP A 187 -28.67 34.89 27.91
CA ASP A 187 -29.03 36.14 28.61
C ASP A 187 -30.44 36.10 29.25
N ASN A 188 -31.14 34.97 29.16
CA ASN A 188 -32.31 34.61 29.94
C ASN A 188 -32.00 33.31 30.65
N ALA A 189 -32.19 33.24 31.97
CA ALA A 189 -32.17 31.96 32.69
C ALA A 189 -32.95 30.94 31.86
N PRO A 190 -32.38 29.76 31.52
CA PRO A 190 -32.99 28.83 30.58
C PRO A 190 -34.46 28.63 30.92
N ASP A 191 -35.33 28.90 29.94
CA ASP A 191 -36.75 28.62 30.07
C ASP A 191 -36.88 27.16 30.46
N ILE A 192 -37.77 26.84 31.38
CA ILE A 192 -37.87 25.51 31.96
C ILE A 192 -38.18 24.42 30.89
N ASN A 193 -38.63 24.86 29.71
CA ASN A 193 -38.82 24.07 28.50
C ASN A 193 -37.52 23.66 27.78
N GLU A 194 -36.44 24.44 27.86
CA GLU A 194 -35.11 24.08 27.33
C GLU A 194 -34.56 22.88 28.11
N TYR A 195 -34.70 22.90 29.43
CA TYR A 195 -34.36 21.77 30.30
C TYR A 195 -35.14 20.52 29.90
N LYS A 196 -36.46 20.63 29.71
CA LYS A 196 -37.29 19.51 29.25
C LYS A 196 -36.77 18.91 27.95
N THR A 197 -36.38 19.73 26.98
CA THR A 197 -35.88 19.30 25.67
C THR A 197 -34.52 18.60 25.77
N TYR A 198 -33.61 19.12 26.59
CA TYR A 198 -32.31 18.49 26.87
C TYR A 198 -32.49 17.12 27.55
N TYR A 199 -33.40 17.00 28.52
CA TYR A 199 -33.68 15.73 29.21
C TYR A 199 -34.29 14.66 28.30
N GLU A 200 -35.13 15.05 27.33
CA GLU A 200 -35.65 14.14 26.31
C GLU A 200 -34.55 13.61 25.35
N SER A 201 -33.39 14.26 25.31
CA SER A 201 -32.27 13.91 24.43
C SER A 201 -31.21 12.97 25.02
N ILE A 202 -31.25 12.73 26.34
CA ILE A 202 -30.30 11.85 27.06
C ILE A 202 -30.89 10.46 27.37
N GLU A 203 -30.04 9.50 27.75
CA GLU A 203 -30.46 8.11 28.01
C GLU A 203 -31.65 8.04 29.00
N PRO A 204 -32.73 7.33 28.62
CA PRO A 204 -34.08 7.52 29.18
C PRO A 204 -34.23 7.13 30.65
N GLU A 205 -33.37 6.24 31.18
CA GLU A 205 -33.49 5.75 32.56
C GLU A 205 -33.08 6.79 33.61
N ASN A 206 -32.10 7.66 33.32
CA ASN A 206 -31.68 8.72 34.25
C ASN A 206 -32.51 10.00 34.09
N ALA A 207 -33.03 10.26 32.89
CA ALA A 207 -33.84 11.44 32.59
C ALA A 207 -35.20 11.42 33.31
N GLU A 208 -35.82 10.24 33.45
CA GLU A 208 -37.16 10.11 34.05
C GLU A 208 -37.20 10.52 35.52
N ALA A 209 -36.20 10.13 36.31
CA ALA A 209 -36.13 10.45 37.74
C ALA A 209 -35.94 11.95 37.97
N ILE A 210 -35.05 12.57 37.19
CA ILE A 210 -34.77 14.01 37.28
C ILE A 210 -35.98 14.81 36.79
N TYR A 211 -36.61 14.41 35.68
CA TYR A 211 -37.82 15.05 35.17
C TYR A 211 -38.96 15.02 36.20
N LYS A 212 -39.20 13.87 36.84
CA LYS A 212 -40.21 13.77 37.92
C LYS A 212 -39.92 14.73 39.07
N GLN A 213 -38.66 14.85 39.48
CA GLN A 213 -38.25 15.74 40.57
C GLN A 213 -38.42 17.21 40.20
N VAL A 214 -38.10 17.60 38.96
CA VAL A 214 -38.24 18.98 38.48
C VAL A 214 -39.71 19.35 38.34
N VAL A 215 -40.53 18.50 37.71
CA VAL A 215 -41.98 18.75 37.59
C VAL A 215 -42.66 18.83 38.95
N SER A 216 -42.26 17.97 39.90
CA SER A 216 -42.77 18.04 41.27
C SER A 216 -42.40 19.37 41.95
N GLN A 217 -41.16 19.85 41.80
CA GLN A 217 -40.74 21.14 42.37
C GLN A 217 -41.49 22.32 41.74
N ILE A 218 -41.67 22.33 40.41
CA ILE A 218 -42.44 23.39 39.72
C ILE A 218 -43.88 23.45 40.26
N GLN A 219 -44.52 22.29 40.43
CA GLN A 219 -45.88 22.25 40.97
C GLN A 219 -45.93 22.77 42.41
N THR A 220 -44.96 22.40 43.24
CA THR A 220 -44.84 22.94 44.60
C THR A 220 -44.61 24.45 44.59
N ASP A 221 -43.72 24.97 43.74
CA ASP A 221 -43.45 26.41 43.64
C ASP A 221 -44.68 27.20 43.15
N GLU A 222 -45.43 26.68 42.18
CA GLU A 222 -46.70 27.26 41.73
C GLU A 222 -47.75 27.29 42.85
N GLU A 223 -47.88 26.21 43.64
CA GLU A 223 -48.78 26.15 44.78
C GLU A 223 -48.38 27.16 45.89
N ILE A 224 -47.08 27.28 46.19
CA ILE A 224 -46.57 28.29 47.12
C ILE A 224 -46.84 29.70 46.62
N GLU A 225 -46.66 29.98 45.33
CA GLU A 225 -47.00 31.27 44.74
C GLU A 225 -48.48 31.64 44.91
N ASP A 226 -49.37 30.67 44.72
CA ASP A 226 -50.81 30.86 44.89
C ASP A 226 -51.18 31.12 46.37
N TYR A 227 -50.55 30.42 47.31
CA TYR A 227 -50.67 30.73 48.73
C TYR A 227 -50.17 32.14 49.05
N VAL A 228 -48.99 32.53 48.56
CA VAL A 228 -48.45 33.88 48.73
C VAL A 228 -49.44 34.92 48.21
N LYS A 229 -49.96 34.77 47.00
CA LYS A 229 -50.96 35.70 46.43
C LYS A 229 -52.22 35.79 47.30
N ALA A 230 -52.73 34.66 47.78
CA ALA A 230 -53.93 34.63 48.62
C ALA A 230 -53.71 35.33 49.97
N TYR A 231 -52.61 35.02 50.66
CA TYR A 231 -52.31 35.54 51.99
C TYR A 231 -51.78 36.97 51.98
N SER A 232 -51.06 37.39 50.93
CA SER A 232 -50.66 38.79 50.73
C SER A 232 -51.85 39.70 50.38
N SER A 233 -52.95 39.14 49.87
CA SER A 233 -54.15 39.91 49.52
C SER A 233 -55.11 40.13 50.72
N MET A 234 -54.89 39.45 51.84
CA MET A 234 -55.71 39.60 53.05
C MET A 234 -55.04 40.51 54.09
N LYS A 235 -55.77 40.86 55.14
CA LYS A 235 -55.19 41.65 56.23
C LYS A 235 -54.24 40.78 57.02
N ALA A 236 -53.10 41.35 57.42
CA ALA A 236 -52.06 40.64 58.18
C ALA A 236 -52.60 39.90 59.42
N LYS A 237 -53.55 40.50 60.14
CA LYS A 237 -54.18 39.87 61.30
C LYS A 237 -55.03 38.63 60.96
N ASP A 238 -55.68 38.63 59.81
CA ASP A 238 -56.50 37.51 59.36
C ASP A 238 -55.60 36.35 58.87
N ALA A 239 -54.51 36.67 58.14
CA ALA A 239 -53.49 35.69 57.76
C ALA A 239 -52.79 35.08 58.98
N ALA A 240 -52.36 35.92 59.93
CA ALA A 240 -51.72 35.49 61.16
C ALA A 240 -52.60 34.54 61.98
N ALA A 241 -53.90 34.82 62.08
CA ALA A 241 -54.84 33.96 62.78
C ALA A 241 -54.98 32.57 62.11
N ILE A 242 -54.86 32.49 60.79
CA ILE A 242 -54.85 31.21 60.07
C ILE A 242 -53.53 30.48 60.33
N PHE A 243 -52.38 31.14 60.15
CA PHE A 243 -51.07 30.54 60.38
C PHE A 243 -50.86 30.08 61.84
N ASP A 244 -51.42 30.80 62.82
CA ASP A 244 -51.40 30.37 64.22
C ASP A 244 -52.15 29.06 64.49
N THR A 245 -53.05 28.64 63.59
CA THR A 245 -53.75 27.35 63.68
C THR A 245 -53.04 26.22 62.94
N MET A 246 -52.01 26.52 62.13
CA MET A 246 -51.25 25.55 61.35
C MET A 246 -50.07 24.97 62.13
N THR A 247 -50.29 24.60 63.40
CA THR A 247 -49.21 24.16 64.31
C THR A 247 -48.53 22.85 63.88
N ASP A 248 -49.20 22.05 63.06
CA ASP A 248 -48.69 20.78 62.55
C ASP A 248 -47.96 20.94 61.20
N ASP A 249 -48.04 22.12 60.57
CA ASP A 249 -47.50 22.41 59.23
C ASP A 249 -46.70 23.74 59.22
N PHE A 250 -45.86 23.94 60.23
CA PHE A 250 -45.02 25.15 60.29
C PHE A 250 -44.04 25.27 59.12
N ASP A 251 -43.64 24.16 58.49
CA ASP A 251 -42.78 24.18 57.30
C ASP A 251 -43.46 24.91 56.13
N LEU A 252 -44.73 24.59 55.85
CA LEU A 252 -45.52 25.28 54.82
C LEU A 252 -45.70 26.77 55.14
N VAL A 253 -45.95 27.11 56.42
CA VAL A 253 -46.05 28.50 56.85
C VAL A 253 -44.72 29.23 56.63
N CYS A 254 -43.58 28.59 56.92
CA CYS A 254 -42.25 29.16 56.68
C CYS A 254 -41.99 29.38 55.20
N GLU A 255 -42.33 28.42 54.33
CA GLU A 255 -42.16 28.53 52.88
C GLU A 255 -42.98 29.70 52.31
N ILE A 256 -44.27 29.77 52.67
CA ILE A 256 -45.17 30.85 52.25
C ILE A 256 -44.64 32.21 52.73
N LEU A 257 -44.29 32.34 54.02
CA LEU A 257 -43.78 33.60 54.56
C LEU A 257 -42.43 34.00 53.94
N SER A 258 -41.55 33.04 53.67
CA SER A 258 -40.24 33.28 53.04
C SER A 258 -40.39 33.79 51.61
N ALA A 259 -41.37 33.28 50.88
CA ALA A 259 -41.69 33.69 49.51
C ALA A 259 -42.45 35.04 49.42
N MET A 260 -42.99 35.56 50.53
CA MET A 260 -43.61 36.90 50.58
C MET A 260 -42.58 38.04 50.57
N ASP A 261 -43.05 39.24 50.20
CA ASP A 261 -42.27 40.47 50.40
C ASP A 261 -42.04 40.73 51.90
N ALA A 262 -40.90 41.35 52.21
CA ALA A 262 -40.46 41.52 53.58
C ALA A 262 -41.44 42.33 54.45
N SER A 263 -42.19 43.27 53.87
CA SER A 263 -43.15 44.08 54.62
C SER A 263 -44.36 43.23 55.02
N THR A 264 -44.96 42.52 54.07
CA THR A 264 -46.11 41.65 54.35
C THR A 264 -45.74 40.55 55.34
N ARG A 265 -44.58 39.91 55.17
CA ARG A 265 -44.08 38.91 56.13
C ARG A 265 -43.95 39.49 57.54
N ALA A 266 -43.33 40.66 57.67
CA ALA A 266 -43.13 41.30 58.98
C ALA A 266 -44.46 41.66 59.66
N ASP A 267 -45.42 42.20 58.90
CA ASP A 267 -46.74 42.55 59.42
C ASP A 267 -47.52 41.32 59.89
N ILE A 268 -47.41 40.19 59.19
CA ILE A 268 -48.05 38.92 59.58
C ILE A 268 -47.36 38.36 60.83
N LEU A 269 -46.03 38.26 60.85
CA LEU A 269 -45.29 37.76 62.03
C LEU A 269 -45.56 38.59 63.29
N ALA A 270 -45.70 39.91 63.16
CA ALA A 270 -46.03 40.80 64.27
C ALA A 270 -47.48 40.63 64.77
N ALA A 271 -48.38 40.08 63.95
CA ALA A 271 -49.77 39.83 64.29
C ALA A 271 -50.04 38.38 64.78
N MET A 272 -49.06 37.48 64.65
CA MET A 272 -49.11 36.10 65.16
C MET A 272 -48.91 36.05 66.68
N SER A 273 -49.22 34.89 67.28
CA SER A 273 -48.87 34.62 68.67
C SER A 273 -47.35 34.64 68.89
N GLU A 274 -46.91 35.17 70.03
CA GLU A 274 -45.48 35.29 70.34
C GLU A 274 -44.73 33.95 70.28
N GLU A 275 -45.41 32.87 70.70
CA GLU A 275 -44.86 31.51 70.68
C GLU A 275 -44.65 31.01 69.25
N ASN A 276 -45.69 31.05 68.40
CA ASN A 276 -45.59 30.55 67.02
C ASN A 276 -44.67 31.44 66.17
N ALA A 277 -44.74 32.76 66.34
CA ALA A 277 -43.86 33.69 65.63
C ALA A 277 -42.37 33.42 65.93
N ALA A 278 -42.03 33.10 67.18
CA ALA A 278 -40.68 32.74 67.57
C ALA A 278 -40.21 31.41 66.95
N ILE A 279 -41.11 30.41 66.89
CA ILE A 279 -40.83 29.10 66.26
C ILE A 279 -40.58 29.28 64.77
N ILE A 280 -41.52 29.92 64.06
CA ILE A 280 -41.43 30.19 62.61
C ILE A 280 -40.16 30.99 62.28
N THR A 281 -39.89 32.07 63.03
CA THR A 281 -38.67 32.88 62.80
C THR A 281 -37.40 32.05 62.95
N LYS A 282 -37.37 31.09 63.87
CA LYS A 282 -36.22 30.20 64.05
C LYS A 282 -36.11 29.17 62.92
N MET A 283 -37.23 28.64 62.44
CA MET A 283 -37.29 27.67 61.34
C MET A 283 -36.88 28.29 60.00
N MET A 284 -37.14 29.57 59.79
CA MET A 284 -36.77 30.29 58.58
C MET A 284 -35.26 30.57 58.43
N GLU A 285 -34.41 30.11 59.37
CA GLU A 285 -32.93 30.25 59.36
C GLU A 285 -32.38 31.53 58.67
N PRO A 286 -32.67 32.73 59.21
CA PRO A 286 -32.32 34.01 58.57
C PRO A 286 -30.83 34.34 58.49
#